data_AF-A0A0M3DJP2-F1
#
_entry.id   AF-A0A0M3DJP2-F1
#
_cell.length_a   1.000
_cell.length_b   1.000
_cell.length_c   1.000
_cell.angle_alpha   90.00
_cell.angle_beta   90.00
_cell.angle_gamma   90.00
#
_symmetry.space_group_name_H-M   'P 1'
#
loop_
_entity.id
_entity.type
_entity.pdbx_description
1 polymer ?
#
loop_
_entity_poly.entity_id
_entity_poly.type
_entity_poly.pdbx_seq_one_letter_code
_entity_poly.pdbx_strand_id
1 'polypeptide(L)'
;MIKEIIVVEGRDDVTAVKRALDAELITTGGFGFPKGVMERIKAAQERRGVIIFTDPDFAGEKIRKKIAAEVPGCKHAFLPREEAKKNGDIGIENATPESIRRALEKVRTESTDKRDEFGQVDLIRNGLIGSDDASHRRDKLGMILGIGYGNAKQFLNRLNNYGVSREEFEKSLETL
;
A
#
# COMPACT_ATOMS: atom_id res chain seq x y z
N MET A 1 -17.33 -10.28 -5.14
CA MET A 1 -16.90 -9.14 -5.95
C MET A 1 -16.60 -7.96 -5.03
N ILE A 2 -15.40 -7.38 -5.12
CA ILE A 2 -15.08 -6.12 -4.41
C ILE A 2 -15.76 -4.94 -5.13
N LYS A 3 -16.25 -3.95 -4.39
CA LYS A 3 -17.02 -2.83 -4.96
C LYS A 3 -16.10 -1.82 -5.67
N GLU A 4 -14.97 -1.51 -5.04
CA GLU A 4 -13.97 -0.58 -5.55
C GLU A 4 -13.22 -1.15 -6.75
N ILE A 5 -12.76 -0.25 -7.63
CA ILE A 5 -11.88 -0.62 -8.74
C ILE A 5 -10.44 -0.70 -8.23
N ILE A 6 -9.73 -1.79 -8.54
CA ILE A 6 -8.33 -1.97 -8.15
C ILE A 6 -7.42 -1.43 -9.25
N VAL A 7 -6.48 -0.55 -8.90
CA VAL A 7 -5.46 -0.04 -9.82
C VAL A 7 -4.16 -0.81 -9.60
N VAL A 8 -3.65 -1.44 -10.66
CA VAL A 8 -2.41 -2.24 -10.69
C VAL A 8 -1.49 -1.77 -11.82
N GLU A 9 -0.24 -2.26 -11.89
CA GLU A 9 0.75 -1.75 -12.85
C GLU A 9 0.64 -2.43 -14.21
N GLY A 10 0.67 -3.76 -14.21
CA GLY A 10 0.80 -4.61 -15.38
C GLY A 10 -0.37 -5.57 -15.60
N ARG A 11 -0.25 -6.38 -16.66
CA ARG A 11 -1.26 -7.39 -17.02
C ARG A 11 -1.13 -8.65 -16.16
N ASP A 12 0.07 -8.96 -15.71
CA ASP A 12 0.34 -10.10 -14.86
C ASP A 12 -0.24 -9.88 -13.46
N ASP A 13 -0.17 -8.64 -12.93
CA ASP A 13 -0.90 -8.24 -11.72
C ASP A 13 -2.41 -8.43 -11.85
N VAL A 14 -2.99 -8.06 -13.00
CA VAL A 14 -4.42 -8.28 -13.27
C VAL A 14 -4.76 -9.76 -13.15
N THR A 15 -3.90 -10.62 -13.70
CA THR A 15 -4.09 -12.06 -13.64
C THR A 15 -3.98 -12.56 -12.21
N ALA A 16 -3.00 -12.11 -11.44
CA ALA A 16 -2.81 -12.50 -10.04
C ALA A 16 -4.00 -12.06 -9.15
N VAL A 17 -4.46 -10.82 -9.28
CA VAL A 17 -5.61 -10.32 -8.52
C VAL A 17 -6.89 -11.07 -8.90
N LYS A 18 -7.13 -11.35 -10.20
CA LYS A 18 -8.31 -12.12 -10.63
C LYS A 18 -8.30 -13.58 -10.16
N ARG A 19 -7.12 -14.18 -9.95
CA ARG A 19 -7.01 -15.50 -9.31
C ARG A 19 -7.37 -15.46 -7.82
N ALA A 20 -7.14 -14.32 -7.17
CA ALA A 20 -7.45 -14.13 -5.76
C ALA A 20 -8.94 -13.82 -5.51
N LEU A 21 -9.53 -12.91 -6.29
CA LEU A 21 -10.90 -12.49 -6.13
C LEU A 21 -11.50 -11.93 -7.42
N ASP A 22 -12.82 -11.89 -7.46
CA ASP A 22 -13.56 -11.19 -8.49
C ASP A 22 -13.51 -9.66 -8.25
N ALA A 23 -12.87 -8.94 -9.18
CA ALA A 23 -12.63 -7.51 -9.11
C ALA A 23 -12.55 -6.88 -10.50
N GLU A 24 -12.97 -5.62 -10.59
CA GLU A 24 -12.68 -4.77 -11.75
C GLU A 24 -11.36 -4.05 -11.56
N LEU A 25 -10.56 -3.97 -12.63
CA LEU A 25 -9.20 -3.43 -12.56
C LEU A 25 -8.90 -2.39 -13.63
N ILE A 26 -8.01 -1.47 -13.29
CA ILE A 26 -7.36 -0.54 -14.21
C ILE A 26 -5.85 -0.76 -14.13
N THR A 27 -5.20 -0.95 -15.27
CA THR A 27 -3.73 -1.02 -15.36
C THR A 27 -3.14 0.35 -15.64
N THR A 28 -2.05 0.72 -14.97
CA THR A 28 -1.35 1.99 -15.24
C THR A 28 -0.44 1.91 -16.46
N GLY A 29 0.00 0.71 -16.86
CA GLY A 29 1.01 0.53 -17.91
C GLY A 29 2.40 0.98 -17.45
N GLY A 30 2.68 0.85 -16.15
CA GLY A 30 3.89 1.34 -15.50
C GLY A 30 3.93 2.88 -15.45
N PHE A 31 5.13 3.45 -15.62
CA PHE A 31 5.34 4.90 -15.59
C PHE A 31 4.71 5.69 -16.74
N GLY A 32 4.36 5.01 -17.83
CA GLY A 32 3.88 5.65 -19.05
C GLY A 32 2.54 6.36 -18.88
N PHE A 33 1.68 5.91 -17.95
CA PHE A 33 0.30 6.38 -17.78
C PHE A 33 -0.35 6.75 -19.13
N PRO A 34 -0.67 5.74 -19.98
CA PRO A 34 -1.24 5.98 -21.29
C PRO A 34 -2.40 6.97 -21.25
N LYS A 35 -2.56 7.75 -22.32
CA LYS A 35 -3.58 8.80 -22.42
C LYS A 35 -4.96 8.25 -22.00
N GLY A 36 -5.62 8.93 -21.08
CA GLY A 36 -6.95 8.53 -20.58
C GLY A 36 -6.92 7.67 -19.32
N VAL A 37 -5.78 7.09 -18.90
CA VAL A 37 -5.73 6.23 -17.70
C VAL A 37 -6.06 7.00 -16.44
N MET A 38 -5.48 8.19 -16.26
CA MET A 38 -5.73 8.99 -15.05
C MET A 38 -7.18 9.46 -14.97
N GLU A 39 -7.77 9.85 -16.10
CA GLU A 39 -9.18 10.23 -16.21
C GLU A 39 -10.11 9.06 -15.86
N ARG A 40 -9.74 7.84 -16.27
CA ARG A 40 -10.47 6.63 -15.89
C ARG A 40 -10.37 6.35 -14.39
N ILE A 41 -9.21 6.58 -13.78
CA ILE A 41 -9.03 6.42 -12.33
C ILE A 41 -9.89 7.47 -11.57
N LYS A 42 -9.90 8.74 -12.02
CA LYS A 42 -10.76 9.80 -11.45
C LYS A 42 -12.24 9.43 -11.53
N ALA A 43 -12.72 9.02 -12.71
CA ALA A 43 -14.10 8.59 -12.90
C ALA A 43 -14.46 7.34 -12.09
N ALA A 44 -13.51 6.41 -11.92
CA ALA A 44 -13.69 5.23 -11.08
C ALA A 44 -13.84 5.60 -9.60
N GLN A 45 -12.99 6.51 -9.11
CA GLN A 45 -13.04 6.99 -7.74
C GLN A 45 -14.39 7.63 -7.42
N GLU A 46 -14.89 8.52 -8.29
CA GLU A 46 -16.18 9.19 -8.10
C GLU A 46 -17.37 8.21 -8.03
N ARG A 47 -17.35 7.14 -8.84
CA ARG A 47 -18.50 6.23 -8.97
C ARG A 47 -18.51 5.12 -7.93
N ARG A 48 -17.34 4.55 -7.65
CA ARG A 48 -17.21 3.29 -6.89
C ARG A 48 -16.12 3.32 -5.83
N GLY A 49 -15.18 4.25 -5.92
CA GLY A 49 -13.94 4.23 -5.16
C GLY A 49 -12.86 3.42 -5.87
N VAL A 50 -11.61 3.75 -5.56
CA VAL A 50 -10.40 3.13 -6.09
C VAL A 50 -9.53 2.62 -4.97
N ILE A 51 -8.98 1.41 -5.14
CA ILE A 51 -7.91 0.86 -4.31
C ILE A 51 -6.63 0.83 -5.13
N ILE A 52 -5.60 1.56 -4.71
CA ILE A 52 -4.27 1.50 -5.31
C ILE A 52 -3.54 0.29 -4.74
N PHE A 53 -3.18 -0.64 -5.62
CA PHE A 53 -2.44 -1.86 -5.28
C PHE A 53 -1.30 -2.03 -6.29
N THR A 54 -0.18 -1.38 -5.97
CA THR A 54 1.07 -1.38 -6.76
C THR A 54 2.17 -2.17 -6.07
N ASP A 55 3.24 -2.45 -6.80
CA ASP A 55 4.34 -3.28 -6.32
C ASP A 55 5.06 -2.65 -5.10
N PRO A 56 5.55 -3.48 -4.15
CA PRO A 56 6.26 -3.01 -2.96
C PRO A 56 7.73 -2.68 -3.28
N ASP A 57 7.94 -1.89 -4.33
CA ASP A 57 9.21 -1.47 -4.86
C ASP A 57 9.26 0.07 -5.08
N PHE A 58 10.31 0.56 -5.72
CA PHE A 58 10.46 1.99 -5.96
C PHE A 58 9.53 2.50 -7.07
N ALA A 59 9.28 1.68 -8.09
CA ALA A 59 8.43 2.06 -9.22
C ALA A 59 6.96 2.16 -8.81
N GLY A 60 6.46 1.13 -8.13
CA GLY A 60 5.11 1.07 -7.61
C GLY A 60 4.82 2.15 -6.59
N GLU A 61 5.79 2.56 -5.77
CA GLU A 61 5.60 3.68 -4.85
C GLU A 61 5.48 5.03 -5.57
N LYS A 62 6.22 5.24 -6.66
CA LYS A 62 6.08 6.46 -7.47
C LYS A 62 4.73 6.52 -8.17
N ILE A 63 4.28 5.40 -8.73
CA ILE A 63 2.96 5.27 -9.35
C ILE A 63 1.87 5.56 -8.31
N ARG A 64 1.97 4.94 -7.13
CA ARG A 64 1.06 5.15 -6.00
C ARG A 64 0.96 6.62 -5.62
N LYS A 65 2.10 7.29 -5.42
CA LYS A 65 2.15 8.72 -5.06
C LYS A 65 1.55 9.61 -6.13
N LYS A 66 1.82 9.32 -7.41
CA LYS A 66 1.25 10.10 -8.52
C LYS A 66 -0.28 10.00 -8.53
N ILE A 67 -0.82 8.79 -8.40
CA ILE A 67 -2.28 8.59 -8.40
C ILE A 67 -2.90 9.27 -7.18
N ALA A 68 -2.35 9.05 -5.98
CA ALA A 68 -2.87 9.65 -4.75
C ALA A 68 -2.89 11.18 -4.79
N ALA A 69 -1.85 11.81 -5.38
CA ALA A 69 -1.78 13.25 -5.53
C ALA A 69 -2.83 13.82 -6.51
N GLU A 70 -3.15 13.09 -7.58
CA GLU A 70 -4.12 13.54 -8.59
C GLU A 70 -5.56 13.10 -8.29
N VAL A 71 -5.74 12.09 -7.44
CA VAL A 71 -7.02 11.46 -7.13
C VAL A 71 -7.13 11.30 -5.60
N PRO A 72 -7.54 12.35 -4.88
CA PRO A 72 -7.69 12.30 -3.42
C PRO A 72 -8.77 11.30 -2.97
N GLY A 73 -8.61 10.79 -1.75
CA GLY A 73 -9.55 9.83 -1.15
C GLY A 73 -9.43 8.41 -1.69
N CYS A 74 -8.36 8.12 -2.44
CA CYS A 74 -8.02 6.74 -2.81
C CYS A 74 -7.85 5.88 -1.54
N LYS A 75 -8.28 4.63 -1.67
CA LYS A 75 -7.91 3.57 -0.75
C LYS A 75 -6.58 2.94 -1.19
N HIS A 76 -5.88 2.32 -0.26
CA HIS A 76 -4.56 1.75 -0.48
C HIS A 76 -4.48 0.35 0.11
N ALA A 77 -4.01 -0.58 -0.71
CA ALA A 77 -3.56 -1.89 -0.26
C ALA A 77 -2.04 -1.97 -0.41
N PHE A 78 -1.41 -2.72 0.48
CA PHE A 78 0.03 -2.92 0.50
C PHE A 78 0.35 -4.40 0.64
N LEU A 79 1.10 -4.94 -0.32
CA LEU A 79 1.60 -6.30 -0.25
C LEU A 79 2.93 -6.31 0.51
N PRO A 80 3.15 -7.22 1.48
CA PRO A 80 4.45 -7.37 2.11
C PRO A 80 5.51 -7.75 1.08
N ARG A 81 6.70 -7.13 1.16
CA ARG A 81 7.77 -7.31 0.17
C ARG A 81 8.22 -8.78 0.04
N GLU A 82 8.25 -9.52 1.14
CA GLU A 82 8.57 -10.95 1.15
C GLU A 82 7.50 -11.81 0.46
N GLU A 83 6.23 -11.40 0.52
CA GLU A 83 5.12 -12.10 -0.16
C GLU A 83 5.03 -11.75 -1.65
N ALA A 84 5.73 -10.70 -2.08
CA ALA A 84 5.82 -10.25 -3.47
C ALA A 84 7.08 -10.76 -4.18
N LYS A 85 7.97 -11.47 -3.48
CA LYS A 85 9.31 -11.80 -3.98
C LYS A 85 9.36 -13.21 -4.54
N LYS A 86 9.86 -13.35 -5.77
CA LYS A 86 10.11 -14.65 -6.41
C LYS A 86 11.32 -14.57 -7.32
N ASN A 87 12.27 -15.49 -7.16
CA ASN A 87 13.47 -15.59 -8.01
C ASN A 87 14.27 -14.28 -8.15
N GLY A 88 14.27 -13.42 -7.12
CA GLY A 88 14.97 -12.13 -7.14
C GLY A 88 14.16 -10.98 -7.73
N ASP A 89 12.97 -11.25 -8.28
CA ASP A 89 12.00 -10.27 -8.76
C ASP A 89 10.94 -9.96 -7.69
N ILE A 90 10.35 -8.75 -7.74
CA ILE A 90 9.36 -8.27 -6.77
C ILE A 90 8.16 -7.70 -7.52
N GLY A 91 6.98 -8.26 -7.29
CA GLY A 91 5.74 -7.76 -7.88
C GLY A 91 4.48 -8.45 -7.36
N ILE A 92 3.32 -7.86 -7.59
CA ILE A 92 2.03 -8.44 -7.21
C ILE A 92 1.77 -9.75 -7.96
N GLU A 93 2.24 -9.86 -9.19
CA GLU A 93 2.20 -11.08 -9.99
C GLU A 93 2.81 -12.32 -9.31
N ASN A 94 3.75 -12.11 -8.37
CA ASN A 94 4.44 -13.15 -7.64
C ASN A 94 3.69 -13.61 -6.38
N ALA A 95 2.66 -12.87 -5.97
CA ALA A 95 1.93 -13.13 -4.74
C ALA A 95 0.99 -14.33 -4.85
N THR A 96 0.77 -15.00 -3.71
CA THR A 96 -0.29 -16.02 -3.61
C THR A 96 -1.68 -15.37 -3.62
N PRO A 97 -2.73 -16.08 -4.08
CA PRO A 97 -4.11 -15.61 -3.95
C PRO A 97 -4.47 -15.18 -2.51
N GLU A 98 -3.99 -15.92 -1.52
CA GLU A 98 -4.23 -15.67 -0.09
C GLU A 98 -3.54 -14.38 0.37
N SER A 99 -2.30 -14.15 -0.07
CA SER A 99 -1.56 -12.91 0.18
C SER A 99 -2.30 -11.68 -0.34
N ILE A 100 -2.82 -11.77 -1.57
CA ILE A 100 -3.60 -10.68 -2.17
C ILE A 100 -4.87 -10.41 -1.37
N ARG A 101 -5.61 -11.46 -0.97
CA ARG A 101 -6.82 -11.30 -0.14
C ARG A 101 -6.49 -10.61 1.18
N ARG A 102 -5.46 -11.06 1.90
CA ARG A 102 -5.02 -10.43 3.16
C ARG A 102 -4.62 -8.96 2.98
N ALA A 103 -3.93 -8.62 1.89
CA ALA A 103 -3.55 -7.24 1.60
C ALA A 103 -4.78 -6.36 1.35
N LEU A 104 -5.80 -6.90 0.67
CA LEU A 104 -7.05 -6.18 0.37
C LEU A 104 -8.01 -6.11 1.58
N GLU A 105 -7.93 -7.03 2.52
CA GLU A 105 -8.66 -6.95 3.81
C GLU A 105 -8.13 -5.83 4.70
N LYS A 106 -6.84 -5.47 4.56
CA LYS A 106 -6.18 -4.41 5.33
C LYS A 106 -6.15 -3.05 4.63
N VAL A 107 -7.08 -2.83 3.70
CA VAL A 107 -7.14 -1.59 2.93
C VAL A 107 -7.28 -0.38 3.86
N ARG A 108 -6.42 0.62 3.63
CA ARG A 108 -6.42 1.89 4.35
C ARG A 108 -6.92 3.02 3.45
N THR A 109 -7.69 3.94 4.02
CA THR A 109 -8.07 5.18 3.34
C THR A 109 -7.04 6.24 3.70
N GLU A 110 -6.51 6.96 2.72
CA GLU A 110 -5.64 8.11 2.99
C GLU A 110 -6.49 9.25 3.58
N SER A 111 -6.07 9.76 4.74
CA SER A 111 -6.63 10.94 5.37
C SER A 111 -6.23 12.19 4.59
N THR A 112 -7.20 13.04 4.28
CA THR A 112 -6.93 14.37 3.72
C THR A 112 -6.48 15.36 4.78
N ASP A 113 -6.77 15.08 6.04
CA ASP A 113 -6.40 15.94 7.17
C ASP A 113 -4.98 15.63 7.62
N LYS A 114 -4.19 16.70 7.80
CA LYS A 114 -2.87 16.58 8.42
C LYS A 114 -3.04 16.13 9.87
N ARG A 115 -2.38 15.02 10.19
CA ARG A 115 -2.26 14.51 11.56
C ARG A 115 -0.80 14.50 11.97
N ASP A 116 -0.55 14.92 13.20
CA ASP A 116 0.77 14.85 13.86
C ASP A 116 0.68 13.94 15.10
N GLU A 117 0.04 12.78 14.94
CA GLU A 117 -0.16 11.78 15.99
C GLU A 117 1.17 11.10 16.39
N PHE A 118 1.99 10.83 15.38
CA PHE A 118 3.28 10.17 15.50
C PHE A 118 4.40 11.12 15.06
N GLY A 119 5.49 11.14 15.82
CA GLY A 119 6.72 11.85 15.52
C GLY A 119 7.92 10.92 15.40
N GLN A 120 9.07 11.51 15.06
CA GLN A 120 10.34 10.77 15.00
C GLN A 120 10.71 10.15 16.36
N VAL A 121 10.31 10.79 17.47
CA VAL A 121 10.52 10.28 18.83
C VAL A 121 9.82 8.93 19.04
N ASP A 122 8.62 8.73 18.48
CA ASP A 122 7.93 7.44 18.55
C ASP A 122 8.70 6.35 17.81
N LEU A 123 9.33 6.68 16.67
CA LEU A 123 10.17 5.72 15.96
C LEU A 123 11.43 5.36 16.75
N ILE A 124 12.07 6.33 17.41
CA ILE A 124 13.28 6.09 18.22
C ILE A 124 12.95 5.21 19.43
N ARG A 125 11.93 5.60 20.20
CA ARG A 125 11.54 4.90 21.44
C ARG A 125 11.15 3.45 21.22
N ASN A 126 10.61 3.15 20.04
CA ASN A 126 10.16 1.80 19.69
C ASN A 126 11.16 1.03 18.82
N GLY A 127 12.41 1.49 18.69
CA GLY A 127 13.47 0.80 17.95
C GLY A 127 13.19 0.67 16.45
N LEU A 128 12.37 1.56 15.89
CA LEU A 128 12.02 1.60 14.46
C LEU A 128 13.00 2.46 13.65
N ILE A 129 13.93 3.17 14.31
CA ILE A 129 15.12 3.80 13.72
C ILE A 129 16.31 3.73 14.69
N GLY A 130 17.53 3.82 14.16
CA GLY A 130 18.75 3.90 14.98
C GLY A 130 19.31 2.55 15.47
N SER A 131 18.77 1.43 14.98
CA SER A 131 19.29 0.09 15.21
C SER A 131 19.41 -0.68 13.89
N ASP A 132 20.23 -1.72 13.86
CA ASP A 132 20.43 -2.55 12.66
C ASP A 132 19.14 -3.30 12.27
N ASP A 133 18.32 -3.69 13.26
CA ASP A 133 17.04 -4.38 13.04
C ASP A 133 15.87 -3.41 12.71
N ALA A 134 16.10 -2.09 12.78
CA ALA A 134 15.04 -1.09 12.59
C ALA A 134 14.30 -1.23 11.26
N SER A 135 15.00 -1.61 10.18
CA SER A 135 14.34 -1.82 8.89
C SER A 135 13.36 -2.97 8.93
N HIS A 136 13.82 -4.13 9.38
CA HIS A 136 13.00 -5.33 9.47
C HIS A 136 11.80 -5.15 10.42
N ARG A 137 11.97 -4.43 11.53
CA ARG A 137 10.86 -4.06 12.42
C ARG A 137 9.81 -3.18 11.76
N ARG A 138 10.22 -2.16 10.97
CA ARG A 138 9.27 -1.34 10.20
C ARG A 138 8.53 -2.19 9.17
N ASP A 139 9.19 -3.16 8.57
CA ASP A 139 8.59 -4.01 7.54
C ASP A 139 7.49 -4.91 8.13
N LYS A 140 7.80 -5.58 9.24
CA LYS A 140 6.83 -6.35 10.02
C LYS A 140 5.68 -5.48 10.51
N LEU A 141 5.97 -4.35 11.13
CA LEU A 141 4.96 -3.46 11.69
C LEU A 141 4.06 -2.88 10.58
N GLY A 142 4.65 -2.50 9.45
CA GLY A 142 3.94 -2.02 8.27
C GLY A 142 3.02 -3.08 7.66
N MET A 143 3.41 -4.36 7.70
CA MET A 143 2.56 -5.49 7.31
C MET A 143 1.41 -5.71 8.31
N ILE A 144 1.67 -5.63 9.61
CA ILE A 144 0.64 -5.79 10.65
C ILE A 144 -0.41 -4.69 10.50
N LEU A 145 0.03 -3.44 10.43
CA LEU A 145 -0.79 -2.25 10.26
C LEU A 145 -1.39 -2.10 8.86
N GLY A 146 -0.94 -2.84 7.85
CA GLY A 146 -1.43 -2.67 6.48
C GLY A 146 -1.08 -1.29 5.88
N ILE A 147 0.04 -0.70 6.31
CA ILE A 147 0.57 0.55 5.75
C ILE A 147 1.81 0.32 4.89
N GLY A 148 2.23 -0.94 4.72
CA GLY A 148 3.30 -1.33 3.80
C GLY A 148 4.73 -0.94 4.22
N TYR A 149 5.68 -1.31 3.37
CA TYR A 149 7.12 -1.06 3.54
C TYR A 149 7.50 0.41 3.37
N GLY A 150 8.49 0.89 4.11
CA GLY A 150 9.08 2.20 3.87
C GLY A 150 10.33 2.50 4.70
N ASN A 151 11.16 3.42 4.20
CA ASN A 151 12.18 4.03 5.03
C ASN A 151 11.54 4.82 6.19
N ALA A 152 12.35 5.24 7.18
CA ALA A 152 11.87 5.94 8.37
C ALA A 152 10.91 7.10 8.07
N LYS A 153 11.25 7.94 7.08
CA LYS A 153 10.45 9.11 6.70
C LYS A 153 9.11 8.70 6.08
N GLN A 154 9.13 7.73 5.18
CA GLN A 154 7.91 7.21 4.55
C GLN A 154 7.03 6.52 5.59
N PHE A 155 7.60 5.68 6.44
CA PHE A 155 6.87 4.97 7.49
C PHE A 155 6.16 5.94 8.44
N LEU A 156 6.85 6.99 8.91
CA LEU A 156 6.26 8.03 9.75
C LEU A 156 5.11 8.76 9.04
N ASN A 157 5.31 9.12 7.77
CA ASN A 157 4.28 9.76 6.96
C ASN A 157 3.03 8.86 6.83
N ARG A 158 3.23 7.55 6.62
CA ARG A 158 2.16 6.58 6.50
C ARG A 158 1.39 6.36 7.81
N LEU A 159 2.08 6.31 8.96
CA LEU A 159 1.42 6.25 10.27
C LEU A 159 0.41 7.39 10.45
N ASN A 160 0.81 8.61 10.07
CA ASN A 160 -0.05 9.78 10.22
C ASN A 160 -1.16 9.87 9.16
N ASN A 161 -0.94 9.37 7.95
CA ASN A 161 -1.87 9.56 6.83
C ASN A 161 -2.85 8.39 6.61
N TYR A 162 -2.58 7.18 7.11
CA TYR A 162 -3.44 6.02 6.86
C TYR A 162 -4.37 5.65 8.02
N GLY A 163 -4.70 6.63 8.87
CA GLY A 163 -5.70 6.44 9.93
C GLY A 163 -5.25 5.50 11.04
N VAL A 164 -3.94 5.26 11.19
CA VAL A 164 -3.42 4.49 12.33
C VAL A 164 -3.69 5.27 13.61
N SER A 165 -4.22 4.58 14.61
CA SER A 165 -4.42 5.11 15.95
C SER A 165 -3.25 4.76 16.86
N ARG A 166 -3.06 5.54 17.94
CA ARG A 166 -2.05 5.25 18.97
C ARG A 166 -2.22 3.85 19.55
N GLU A 167 -3.46 3.48 19.89
CA GLU A 167 -3.81 2.18 20.45
C GLU A 167 -3.50 1.03 19.47
N GLU A 168 -3.85 1.20 18.20
CA GLU A 168 -3.54 0.20 17.16
C GLU A 168 -2.03 0.02 16.98
N PHE A 169 -1.28 1.12 16.97
CA PHE A 169 0.17 1.10 16.88
C PHE A 169 0.81 0.37 18.07
N GLU A 170 0.40 0.70 19.29
CA GLU A 170 0.91 0.08 20.52
C GLU A 170 0.59 -1.41 20.59
N LYS A 171 -0.65 -1.81 20.28
CA LYS A 171 -1.02 -3.25 20.18
C LYS A 171 -0.21 -3.98 19.11
N SER A 172 0.06 -3.33 17.98
CA SER A 172 0.85 -3.95 16.92
C SER A 172 2.32 -4.15 17.32
N LEU A 173 2.88 -3.25 18.15
CA LEU A 173 4.23 -3.38 18.68
C LEU A 173 4.40 -4.59 19.61
N GLU A 174 3.36 -4.97 20.36
CA GLU A 174 3.37 -6.17 21.22
C GLU A 174 3.52 -7.47 20.43
N THR A 175 3.27 -7.45 19.12
CA THR A 175 3.30 -8.62 18.24
C THR A 175 4.56 -8.75 17.37
N LEU A 176 5.52 -7.83 17.52
CA LEU A 176 6.77 -7.78 16.74
C LEU A 176 7.80 -8.85 17.12
#